data_AF-A0A3M1NZK7-F1
#
_entry.id   AF-A0A3M1NZK7-F1
#
_cell.length_a   1.000
_cell.length_b   1.000
_cell.length_c   1.000
_cell.angle_alpha   90.00
_cell.angle_beta   90.00
_cell.angle_gamma   90.00
#
_symmetry.space_group_name_H-M   'P 1'
#
loop_
_entity.id
_entity.type
_entity.pdbx_description
1 polymer ?
#
loop_
_entity_poly.entity_id
_entity_poly.type
_entity_poly.pdbx_seq_one_letter_code
_entity_poly.pdbx_strand_id
1 'polypeptide(L)'
;MLLLLLGAAACSPQSASSPKEETTYAPGDSIEVIGLLVDTNCFARNRDNIGVDHPAPVPEGQRGPGCARFCARQGFPVAVLTGGKPDGKVWILVTNGLVLADYMARTVRARGRVRSDGVLIPERIELQTDEGWTFIL
;
A
#
# COMPACT_ATOMS: atom_id res chain seq x y z
N MET A 1 -31.84 59.44 6.90
CA MET A 1 -31.99 57.98 6.87
C MET A 1 -30.59 57.39 6.70
N LEU A 2 -29.94 57.05 7.82
CA LEU A 2 -28.53 56.65 7.86
C LEU A 2 -28.47 55.11 7.82
N LEU A 3 -27.97 54.54 6.73
CA LEU A 3 -27.83 53.09 6.55
C LEU A 3 -26.59 52.61 7.30
N LEU A 4 -26.78 51.81 8.36
CA LEU A 4 -25.71 51.03 8.98
C LEU A 4 -25.36 49.83 8.08
N LEU A 5 -24.11 49.75 7.63
CA LEU A 5 -23.53 48.56 7.01
C LEU A 5 -22.98 47.64 8.12
N LEU A 6 -23.69 46.56 8.45
CA LEU A 6 -23.16 45.44 9.24
C LEU A 6 -22.35 44.53 8.31
N GLY A 7 -21.03 44.57 8.44
CA GLY A 7 -20.13 43.60 7.83
C GLY A 7 -20.11 42.31 8.65
N ALA A 8 -20.71 41.24 8.11
CA ALA A 8 -20.56 39.89 8.65
C ALA A 8 -19.24 39.28 8.14
N ALA A 9 -18.28 39.12 9.04
CA ALA A 9 -17.06 38.35 8.77
C ALA A 9 -17.42 36.85 8.75
N ALA A 10 -17.55 36.28 7.55
CA ALA A 10 -17.67 34.84 7.38
C ALA A 10 -16.31 34.19 7.66
N CYS A 11 -16.15 33.59 8.84
CA CYS A 11 -15.06 32.65 9.10
C CYS A 11 -15.25 31.43 8.21
N SER A 12 -14.40 31.28 7.18
CA SER A 12 -14.31 30.03 6.42
C SER A 12 -13.77 28.92 7.33
N PRO A 13 -14.41 27.74 7.40
CA PRO A 13 -13.85 26.60 8.11
C PRO A 13 -12.63 26.10 7.34
N GLN A 14 -11.45 26.34 7.91
CA GLN A 14 -10.20 25.79 7.43
C GLN A 14 -10.27 24.27 7.64
N SER A 15 -10.44 23.51 6.54
CA SER A 15 -10.33 22.05 6.57
C SER A 15 -8.93 21.67 7.02
N ALA A 16 -8.79 21.37 8.30
CA ALA A 16 -7.59 20.79 8.87
C ALA A 16 -7.44 19.37 8.29
N SER A 17 -6.54 19.21 7.33
CA SER A 17 -6.03 17.89 6.96
C SER A 17 -5.34 17.29 8.18
N SER A 18 -5.87 16.19 8.72
CA SER A 18 -5.23 15.48 9.83
C SER A 18 -3.77 15.16 9.46
N PRO A 19 -2.82 15.36 10.39
CA PRO A 19 -1.44 14.95 10.14
C PRO A 19 -1.41 13.44 9.89
N LYS A 20 -0.73 13.00 8.82
CA LYS A 20 -0.37 11.59 8.67
C LYS A 20 0.48 11.22 9.87
N GLU A 21 -0.05 10.40 10.78
CA GLU A 21 0.71 9.82 11.88
C GLU A 21 1.87 9.01 11.28
N GLU A 22 3.06 9.62 11.29
CA GLU A 22 4.28 8.97 10.85
C GLU A 22 4.81 8.14 12.01
N THR A 23 4.28 6.92 12.16
CA THR A 23 4.81 5.96 13.11
C THR A 23 6.21 5.57 12.65
N THR A 24 7.21 5.96 13.44
CA THR A 24 8.62 5.61 13.20
C THR A 24 8.88 4.28 13.89
N TYR A 25 9.32 3.28 13.13
CA TYR A 25 9.69 1.96 13.66
C TYR A 25 11.20 1.78 13.63
N ALA A 26 11.75 1.17 14.67
CA ALA A 26 13.18 0.87 14.76
C ALA A 26 13.50 -0.49 14.12
N PRO A 27 14.71 -0.67 13.56
CA PRO A 27 15.16 -2.00 13.16
C PRO A 27 15.06 -3.01 14.31
N GLY A 28 14.42 -4.15 14.05
CA GLY A 28 14.18 -5.22 15.03
C GLY A 28 12.79 -5.21 15.65
N ASP A 29 12.03 -4.11 15.56
CA ASP A 29 10.66 -4.04 16.06
C ASP A 29 9.78 -5.12 15.41
N SER A 30 8.96 -5.80 16.22
CA SER A 30 7.95 -6.72 15.72
C SER A 30 6.66 -5.96 15.47
N ILE A 31 6.19 -5.95 14.22
CA ILE A 31 5.00 -5.20 13.84
C ILE A 31 4.02 -6.06 13.04
N GLU A 32 2.79 -5.57 12.92
CA GLU A 32 1.77 -6.06 12.02
C GLU A 32 1.41 -4.95 11.03
N VAL A 33 1.39 -5.28 9.73
CA VAL A 33 0.95 -4.37 8.67
C VAL A 33 -0.17 -5.02 7.88
N ILE A 34 -1.24 -4.26 7.65
CA ILE A 34 -2.42 -4.71 6.91
C ILE A 34 -2.61 -3.80 5.70
N GLY A 35 -2.86 -4.40 4.55
CA GLY A 35 -3.04 -3.64 3.31
C GLY A 35 -3.10 -4.50 2.07
N LEU A 36 -3.04 -3.84 0.92
CA LEU A 36 -3.11 -4.49 -0.38
C LEU A 36 -1.74 -4.99 -0.80
N LEU A 37 -1.65 -6.23 -1.31
CA LEU A 37 -0.41 -6.71 -1.89
C LEU A 37 -0.18 -6.11 -3.28
N VAL A 38 0.93 -5.39 -3.47
CA VAL A 38 1.24 -4.64 -4.72
C VAL A 38 2.61 -4.97 -5.28
N ASP A 39 2.74 -4.88 -6.61
CA ASP A 39 4.02 -5.00 -7.31
C ASP A 39 4.79 -3.70 -7.15
N THR A 40 5.92 -3.76 -6.46
CA THR A 40 6.70 -2.56 -6.12
C THR A 40 7.29 -1.87 -7.35
N ASN A 41 7.64 -2.60 -8.40
CA ASN A 41 8.26 -2.03 -9.60
C ASN A 41 7.25 -1.17 -10.38
N CYS A 42 6.04 -1.66 -10.60
CA CYS A 42 4.99 -0.90 -11.28
C CYS A 42 4.39 0.19 -10.37
N PHE A 43 4.22 -0.06 -9.07
CA PHE A 43 3.73 0.96 -8.14
C PHE A 43 4.69 2.15 -8.00
N ALA A 44 6.01 1.91 -8.01
CA ALA A 44 7.00 2.99 -7.98
C ALA A 44 6.98 3.89 -9.23
N ARG A 45 6.50 3.37 -10.36
CA ARG A 45 6.40 4.12 -11.64
C ARG A 45 5.10 4.91 -11.74
N ASN A 46 4.01 4.35 -11.22
CA ASN A 46 2.72 4.99 -11.15
C ASN A 46 1.99 4.47 -9.91
N ARG A 47 1.67 5.36 -8.97
CA ARG A 47 1.05 5.00 -7.68
C ARG A 47 -0.39 4.51 -7.83
N ASP A 48 -1.00 4.64 -9.01
CA ASP A 48 -2.30 4.07 -9.31
C ASP A 48 -2.22 2.57 -9.71
N ASN A 49 -1.00 2.03 -9.88
CA ASN A 49 -0.76 0.61 -10.14
C ASN A 49 -0.90 -0.24 -8.87
N ILE A 50 -2.11 -0.29 -8.32
CA ILE A 50 -2.44 -1.07 -7.11
C ILE A 50 -3.18 -2.37 -7.43
N GLY A 51 -3.72 -2.49 -8.65
CA GLY A 51 -4.47 -3.66 -9.11
C GLY A 51 -3.57 -4.79 -9.64
N VAL A 52 -4.21 -5.87 -10.10
CA VAL A 52 -3.50 -6.95 -10.82
C VAL A 52 -3.01 -6.46 -12.19
N ASP A 53 -3.84 -5.65 -12.83
CA ASP A 53 -3.59 -5.07 -14.15
C ASP A 53 -3.17 -3.61 -13.98
N HIS A 54 -2.18 -3.19 -14.74
CA HIS A 54 -1.60 -1.86 -14.65
C HIS A 54 -1.88 -1.06 -15.92
N PRO A 55 -2.47 0.15 -15.80
CA PRO A 55 -2.40 1.11 -16.90
C PRO A 55 -0.95 1.51 -17.16
N ALA A 56 -0.66 1.92 -18.39
CA ALA A 56 0.66 2.43 -18.77
C ALA A 56 1.13 3.55 -17.81
N PRO A 57 2.45 3.75 -17.62
CA PRO A 57 3.57 3.11 -18.31
C PRO A 57 4.06 1.82 -17.63
N VAL A 58 3.98 0.71 -18.35
CA VAL A 58 4.65 -0.56 -18.04
C VAL A 58 5.69 -0.84 -19.12
N PRO A 59 6.80 -1.56 -18.83
CA PRO A 59 7.79 -1.91 -19.83
C PRO A 59 7.17 -2.63 -21.04
N GLU A 60 7.76 -2.44 -22.22
CA GLU A 60 7.34 -3.12 -23.44
C GLU A 60 7.42 -4.65 -23.25
N GLY A 61 6.40 -5.37 -23.70
CA GLY A 61 6.25 -6.82 -23.49
C GLY A 61 5.74 -7.23 -22.10
N GLN A 62 5.57 -6.29 -21.15
CA GLN A 62 5.00 -6.56 -19.82
C GLN A 62 3.58 -6.01 -19.65
N ARG A 63 3.03 -5.43 -20.73
CA ARG A 63 1.65 -4.92 -20.79
C ARG A 63 0.67 -6.04 -21.08
N GLY A 64 -0.29 -6.23 -20.18
CA GLY A 64 -1.36 -7.20 -20.37
C GLY A 64 -2.04 -7.59 -19.06
N PRO A 65 -3.06 -8.44 -19.14
CA PRO A 65 -3.71 -9.01 -17.97
C PRO A 65 -2.69 -9.75 -17.08
N GLY A 66 -2.77 -9.58 -15.76
CA GLY A 66 -1.90 -10.26 -14.81
C GLY A 66 -0.52 -9.62 -14.61
N CYS A 67 -0.29 -8.37 -15.03
CA CYS A 67 1.02 -7.71 -14.96
C CYS A 67 1.69 -7.81 -13.57
N ALA A 68 0.95 -7.52 -12.50
CA ALA A 68 1.48 -7.62 -11.13
C ALA A 68 1.89 -9.06 -10.77
N ARG A 69 1.11 -10.06 -11.19
CA ARG A 69 1.42 -11.48 -10.97
C ARG A 69 2.64 -11.91 -11.77
N PHE A 70 2.77 -11.42 -13.01
CA PHE A 70 3.92 -11.67 -13.85
C PHE A 70 5.20 -11.16 -13.19
N CYS A 71 5.24 -9.91 -12.74
CA CYS A 71 6.39 -9.34 -12.02
C CYS A 71 6.73 -10.17 -10.76
N ALA A 72 5.73 -10.49 -9.93
CA ALA A 72 5.95 -11.31 -8.74
C ALA A 72 6.56 -12.68 -9.08
N ARG A 73 6.08 -13.34 -10.15
CA ARG A 73 6.64 -14.63 -10.64
C ARG A 73 8.07 -14.53 -11.17
N GLN A 74 8.46 -13.36 -11.67
CA GLN A 74 9.85 -13.08 -12.07
C GLN A 74 10.76 -12.72 -10.88
N GLY A 75 10.23 -12.72 -9.65
CA GLY A 75 10.99 -12.42 -8.44
C GLY A 75 11.10 -10.93 -8.13
N PHE A 76 10.31 -10.07 -8.77
CA PHE A 76 10.24 -8.66 -8.37
C PHE A 76 9.70 -8.55 -6.93
N PRO A 77 10.20 -7.58 -6.14
CA PRO A 77 9.72 -7.40 -4.77
C PRO A 77 8.23 -7.05 -4.74
N VAL A 78 7.54 -7.60 -3.76
CA VAL A 78 6.14 -7.27 -3.46
C VAL A 78 6.05 -6.54 -2.13
N ALA A 79 5.00 -5.74 -1.95
CA ALA A 79 4.81 -4.95 -0.75
C ALA A 79 3.36 -4.96 -0.26
N VAL A 80 3.17 -4.63 1.01
CA VAL A 80 1.87 -4.28 1.58
C VAL A 80 1.68 -2.77 1.49
N LEU A 81 0.66 -2.34 0.75
CA LEU A 81 0.22 -0.94 0.68
C LEU A 81 -0.86 -0.70 1.73
N THR A 82 -0.51 -0.02 2.81
CA THR A 82 -1.43 0.23 3.93
C THR A 82 -2.58 1.13 3.49
N GLY A 83 -3.78 0.82 3.97
CA GLY A 83 -5.01 1.51 3.58
C GLY A 83 -5.49 1.22 2.15
N GLY A 84 -4.70 0.51 1.32
CA GLY A 84 -5.08 0.10 -0.03
C GLY A 84 -5.31 1.25 -1.01
N LYS A 85 -4.68 2.41 -0.77
CA LYS A 85 -4.84 3.62 -1.59
C LYS A 85 -3.49 4.09 -2.12
N PRO A 86 -3.45 4.80 -3.27
CA PRO A 86 -2.20 5.28 -3.87
C PRO A 86 -1.29 6.05 -2.90
N ASP A 87 -1.81 6.73 -1.89
CA ASP A 87 -1.03 7.54 -0.93
C ASP A 87 -0.65 6.78 0.37
N GLY A 88 -0.97 5.49 0.45
CA GLY A 88 -0.65 4.61 1.57
C GLY A 88 0.85 4.40 1.78
N LYS A 89 1.22 3.97 2.99
CA LYS A 89 2.59 3.58 3.33
C LYS A 89 2.88 2.22 2.70
N VAL A 90 4.06 2.07 2.11
CA VAL A 90 4.49 0.84 1.46
C VAL A 90 5.43 0.10 2.39
N TRP A 91 5.14 -1.17 2.64
CA TRP A 91 6.00 -2.10 3.37
C TRP A 91 6.49 -3.19 2.42
N ILE A 92 7.72 -3.05 1.92
CA ILE A 92 8.38 -4.06 1.09
C ILE A 92 8.59 -5.31 1.93
N LEU A 93 8.16 -6.45 1.40
CA LEU A 93 8.29 -7.74 2.05
C LEU A 93 9.58 -8.41 1.58
N VAL A 94 10.50 -8.67 2.51
CA VAL A 94 11.73 -9.41 2.23
C VAL A 94 11.41 -10.90 2.19
N THR A 95 10.85 -11.35 1.07
CA THR A 95 10.49 -12.75 0.81
C THR A 95 10.53 -13.05 -0.70
N ASN A 96 10.25 -14.30 -1.08
CA ASN A 96 10.12 -14.69 -2.48
C ASN A 96 8.80 -14.16 -3.07
N GLY A 97 8.85 -13.28 -4.05
CA GLY A 97 7.65 -12.77 -4.74
C GLY A 97 6.82 -13.87 -5.41
N LEU A 98 7.45 -14.96 -5.85
CA LEU A 98 6.78 -16.07 -6.55
C LEU A 98 5.66 -16.70 -5.73
N VAL A 99 5.88 -16.88 -4.41
CA VAL A 99 4.87 -17.53 -3.55
C VAL A 99 3.68 -16.62 -3.25
N LEU A 100 3.79 -15.33 -3.56
CA LEU A 100 2.72 -14.35 -3.35
C LEU A 100 2.02 -13.92 -4.65
N ALA A 101 2.48 -14.41 -5.80
CA ALA A 101 2.02 -13.94 -7.11
C ALA A 101 0.52 -14.15 -7.36
N ASP A 102 -0.09 -15.20 -6.81
CA ASP A 102 -1.53 -15.46 -7.00
C ASP A 102 -2.41 -14.60 -6.06
N TYR A 103 -1.80 -13.91 -5.10
CA TYR A 103 -2.46 -13.05 -4.13
C TYR A 103 -2.29 -11.54 -4.43
N MET A 104 -1.69 -11.18 -5.56
CA MET A 104 -1.57 -9.76 -5.96
C MET A 104 -2.94 -9.08 -5.98
N ALA A 105 -2.95 -7.81 -5.55
CA ALA A 105 -4.13 -6.98 -5.35
C ALA A 105 -5.18 -7.58 -4.40
N ARG A 106 -4.75 -8.42 -3.46
CA ARG A 106 -5.60 -8.88 -2.34
C ARG A 106 -5.12 -8.28 -1.03
N THR A 107 -6.05 -8.13 -0.10
CA THR A 107 -5.75 -7.66 1.25
C THR A 107 -5.05 -8.76 2.04
N VAL A 108 -3.89 -8.43 2.58
CA VAL A 108 -3.08 -9.30 3.42
C VAL A 108 -2.75 -8.63 4.75
N ARG A 109 -2.40 -9.46 5.72
CA ARG A 109 -1.83 -9.09 7.01
C ARG A 109 -0.47 -9.73 7.13
N ALA A 110 0.59 -8.93 7.19
CA ALA A 110 1.95 -9.40 7.36
C ALA A 110 2.45 -9.04 8.77
N ARG A 111 2.93 -10.05 9.50
CA ARG A 111 3.59 -9.91 10.79
C ARG A 111 5.05 -10.27 10.64
N GLY A 112 5.93 -9.51 11.29
CA GLY A 112 7.35 -9.81 11.28
C GLY A 112 8.20 -8.68 11.84
N ARG A 113 9.50 -8.73 11.53
CA ARG A 113 10.48 -7.78 12.06
C ARG A 113 10.81 -6.69 11.07
N VAL A 114 10.86 -5.45 11.55
CA VAL A 114 11.31 -4.29 10.79
C VAL A 114 12.80 -4.44 10.51
N ARG A 115 13.19 -4.39 9.23
CA ARG A 115 14.61 -4.32 8.84
C ARG A 115 15.08 -2.87 8.81
N SER A 116 14.26 -2.01 8.24
CA SER A 116 14.38 -0.56 8.15
C SER A 116 12.98 0.02 7.91
N ASP A 117 12.80 1.33 7.99
CA ASP A 117 11.50 1.93 7.68
C ASP A 117 11.02 1.52 6.28
N GLY A 118 9.75 1.09 6.19
CA GLY A 118 9.16 0.58 4.95
C GLY A 118 9.65 -0.80 4.48
N VAL A 119 10.45 -1.52 5.27
CA VAL A 119 10.96 -2.86 4.92
C VAL A 119 10.72 -3.85 6.06
N LEU A 120 9.94 -4.89 5.77
CA LEU A 120 9.54 -5.93 6.73
C LEU A 120 10.15 -7.28 6.32
N ILE A 121 10.72 -8.00 7.28
CA ILE A 121 11.03 -9.43 7.13
C ILE A 121 9.82 -10.19 7.69
N PRO A 122 8.92 -10.70 6.84
CA PRO A 122 7.72 -11.36 7.32
C PRO A 122 8.07 -12.68 8.00
N GLU A 123 7.47 -12.92 9.16
CA GLU A 123 7.45 -14.21 9.85
C GLU A 123 6.13 -14.94 9.60
N ARG A 124 5.09 -14.20 9.21
CA ARG A 124 3.76 -14.70 8.86
C ARG A 124 3.02 -13.74 7.94
N ILE A 125 2.36 -14.28 6.92
CA ILE A 125 1.46 -13.56 6.02
C ILE A 125 0.14 -14.32 5.96
N GLU A 126 -0.93 -13.58 6.15
CA GLU A 126 -2.29 -14.08 6.06
C GLU A 126 -3.08 -13.29 5.03
N LEU A 127 -3.96 -13.98 4.33
CA LEU A 127 -4.86 -13.46 3.31
C LEU A 127 -6.23 -13.22 3.91
N GLN A 128 -6.84 -12.07 3.64
CA GLN A 128 -8.24 -11.83 3.97
C GLN A 128 -9.13 -12.62 2.98
N THR A 129 -9.96 -13.49 3.53
CA THR A 129 -11.04 -14.22 2.86
C THR A 129 -12.37 -13.91 3.56
N ASP A 130 -13.46 -14.45 3.01
CA ASP A 130 -14.80 -14.33 3.61
C ASP A 130 -14.92 -15.12 4.93
N GLU A 131 -14.07 -16.13 5.12
CA GLU A 131 -13.98 -16.94 6.34
C GLU A 131 -13.01 -16.34 7.38
N GLY A 132 -12.37 -15.21 7.05
CA GLY A 132 -11.41 -14.53 7.91
C GLY A 132 -9.99 -14.56 7.36
N TRP A 133 -9.01 -14.77 8.24
CA TRP A 133 -7.59 -14.71 7.87
C TRP A 133 -7.03 -16.11 7.61
N THR A 134 -6.53 -16.34 6.40
CA THR A 134 -5.94 -17.62 5.98
C THR A 134 -4.43 -17.52 5.83
N PHE A 135 -3.67 -18.43 6.43
CA PHE A 135 -2.21 -18.46 6.31
C PHE A 135 -1.76 -18.74 4.87
N ILE A 136 -0.81 -17.95 4.37
CA ILE A 136 -0.26 -18.12 3.01
C ILE A 136 1.27 -18.10 2.95
N LEU A 137 1.96 -17.59 3.97
CA LEU A 137 3.42 -17.67 4.11
C LEU A 137 3.85 -17.54 5.58
#